data_AF-A0A7C9E5P4-F1
#
_entry.id   AF-A0A7C9E5P4-F1
#
_cell.length_a   1.000
_cell.length_b   1.000
_cell.length_c   1.000
_cell.angle_alpha   90.00
_cell.angle_beta   90.00
_cell.angle_gamma   90.00
#
_symmetry.space_group_name_H-M   'P 1'
#
loop_
_entity.id
_entity.type
_entity.pdbx_description
1 polymer ?
#
loop_
_entity_poly.entity_id
_entity_poly.type
_entity_poly.pdbx_seq_one_letter_code
_entity_poly.pdbx_strand_id
1 'polypeptide(L)'
;ISGLVTQLELPGSDPNGPYVVHYVVAGERKSLAVDVVIGADGVHSKVAKAIKAGNYEYAIAFQERIRLPDEKMEYYRDLAEMYVGDDVSPDFYGWVFPKCDHVAVGTGT
;
A
#
# COMPACT_ATOMS: atom_id res chain seq x y z
N ILE A 1 -16.43 1.96 12.83
CA ILE A 1 -15.31 1.87 13.80
C ILE A 1 -14.04 2.22 13.02
N SER A 2 -13.18 3.10 13.54
CA SER A 2 -11.86 3.38 12.96
C SER A 2 -10.79 2.95 13.95
N GLY A 3 -9.95 1.98 13.58
CA GLY A 3 -8.96 1.39 14.47
C GLY A 3 -7.92 0.59 13.69
N LEU A 4 -6.75 0.40 14.29
CA LEU A 4 -5.66 -0.38 13.71
C LEU A 4 -5.89 -1.86 13.98
N VAL A 5 -6.10 -2.66 12.94
CA VAL A 5 -6.17 -4.12 13.06
C VAL A 5 -4.79 -4.67 13.44
N THR A 6 -4.74 -5.44 14.52
CA THR A 6 -3.49 -6.03 15.03
C THR A 6 -3.38 -7.51 14.73
N GLN A 7 -4.51 -8.22 14.73
CA GLN A 7 -4.58 -9.67 14.54
C GLN A 7 -5.96 -10.09 14.02
N LEU A 8 -5.99 -11.16 13.23
CA LEU A 8 -7.20 -11.86 12.82
C LEU A 8 -7.13 -13.30 13.34
N GLU A 9 -8.16 -13.72 14.05
CA GLU A 9 -8.37 -15.13 14.41
C GLU A 9 -9.34 -15.76 13.42
N LEU A 10 -8.94 -16.91 12.90
CA LEU A 10 -9.76 -17.70 11.99
C LEU A 10 -10.76 -18.56 12.79
N PRO A 11 -11.91 -18.92 12.21
CA PRO A 11 -12.77 -19.96 12.73
C PRO A 11 -11.91 -21.22 12.91
N GLY A 12 -11.83 -21.74 14.14
CA GLY A 12 -10.96 -22.85 14.50
C GLY A 12 -11.34 -24.16 13.81
N SER A 13 -11.85 -25.12 14.57
CA SER A 13 -12.38 -26.37 14.01
C SER A 13 -13.83 -26.27 13.54
N ASP A 14 -14.54 -25.19 13.90
CA ASP A 14 -15.91 -24.93 13.48
C ASP A 14 -15.92 -24.09 12.20
N PRO A 15 -16.29 -24.65 11.04
CA PRO A 15 -16.34 -23.91 9.79
C PRO A 15 -17.45 -22.84 9.74
N ASN A 16 -18.42 -22.87 10.66
CA ASN A 16 -19.44 -21.84 10.83
C ASN A 16 -19.12 -20.89 12.00
N GLY A 17 -17.95 -21.04 12.63
CA GLY A 17 -17.51 -20.16 13.70
C GLY A 17 -17.20 -18.74 13.18
N PRO A 18 -17.27 -17.71 14.04
CA PRO A 18 -16.97 -16.35 13.62
C PRO A 18 -15.46 -16.15 13.43
N TYR A 19 -15.11 -15.19 12.58
CA TYR A 19 -13.79 -14.57 12.60
C TYR A 19 -13.74 -13.56 13.75
N VAL A 20 -12.62 -13.49 14.47
CA VAL A 20 -12.43 -12.48 15.51
C VAL A 20 -11.34 -11.51 15.09
N VAL A 21 -11.73 -10.25 14.87
CA VAL A 21 -10.83 -9.16 14.52
C VAL A 21 -10.38 -8.47 15.80
N HIS A 22 -9.08 -8.48 16.05
CA HIS A 22 -8.47 -7.70 17.14
C HIS A 22 -7.95 -6.37 16.60
N TYR A 23 -8.32 -5.28 17.25
CA TYR A 23 -7.97 -3.94 16.82
C TYR A 23 -7.69 -3.01 18.00
N VAL A 24 -6.95 -1.94 17.73
CA VAL A 24 -6.67 -0.87 18.69
C VAL A 24 -7.41 0.40 18.26
N VAL A 25 -8.15 0.99 19.19
CA VAL A 25 -8.82 2.29 19.03
C VAL A 25 -8.54 3.14 20.26
N ALA A 26 -8.04 4.36 20.06
CA ALA A 26 -7.65 5.26 21.15
C ALA A 26 -6.71 4.64 22.20
N GLY A 27 -5.80 3.74 21.77
CA GLY A 27 -4.87 3.04 22.66
C GLY A 27 -5.45 1.81 23.38
N GLU A 28 -6.76 1.59 23.30
CA GLU A 28 -7.42 0.43 23.89
C GLU A 28 -7.49 -0.74 22.90
N ARG A 29 -7.20 -1.95 23.39
CA ARG A 29 -7.40 -3.19 22.62
C ARG A 29 -8.86 -3.62 22.71
N LYS A 30 -9.46 -3.93 21.56
CA LYS A 30 -10.83 -4.42 21.42
C LYS A 30 -10.86 -5.58 20.43
N SER A 31 -11.93 -6.36 20.50
CA SER A 31 -12.21 -7.45 19.57
C SER A 31 -13.63 -7.34 19.01
N LEU A 32 -13.83 -7.90 17.81
CA LEU A 32 -15.14 -7.95 17.15
C LEU A 32 -15.28 -9.30 16.44
N ALA A 33 -16.33 -10.04 16.78
CA ALA A 33 -16.73 -11.25 16.06
C ALA A 33 -17.56 -10.88 14.82
N VAL A 34 -17.21 -11.46 13.67
CA VAL A 34 -17.89 -11.22 12.39
C VAL A 34 -17.99 -12.50 11.56
N ASP A 35 -18.96 -12.54 10.66
CA ASP A 35 -19.15 -13.69 9.75
C ASP A 35 -18.17 -13.66 8.56
N VAL A 36 -17.77 -12.45 8.12
CA VAL A 36 -16.94 -12.25 6.93
C VAL A 36 -15.90 -11.16 7.17
N VAL A 37 -14.68 -11.38 6.66
CA VAL A 37 -13.58 -10.40 6.64
C VAL A 37 -13.12 -10.20 5.20
N ILE A 38 -13.01 -8.94 4.77
CA ILE A 38 -12.45 -8.55 3.47
C ILE A 38 -11.08 -7.92 3.72
N GLY A 39 -10.02 -8.53 3.17
CA GLY A 39 -8.64 -8.05 3.28
C GLY A 39 -8.38 -6.87 2.35
N ALA A 40 -8.48 -5.65 2.89
CA ALA A 40 -8.17 -4.38 2.20
C ALA A 40 -7.13 -3.55 2.98
N ASP A 41 -6.19 -4.22 3.64
CA ASP A 41 -5.25 -3.68 4.63
C ASP A 41 -3.81 -3.46 4.09
N GLY A 42 -3.67 -3.40 2.76
CA GLY A 42 -2.45 -2.96 2.07
C GLY A 42 -1.30 -3.98 2.07
N VAL A 43 -0.11 -3.52 1.66
CA VAL A 43 1.07 -4.35 1.37
C VAL A 43 1.54 -5.23 2.54
N HIS A 44 1.24 -4.83 3.79
CA HIS A 44 1.63 -5.58 4.99
C HIS A 44 0.51 -6.43 5.58
N SER A 45 -0.53 -6.72 4.79
CA SER A 45 -1.80 -7.35 5.16
C SER A 45 -1.70 -8.38 6.30
N LYS A 46 -2.42 -8.10 7.39
CA LYS A 46 -2.67 -9.02 8.51
C LYS A 46 -3.65 -10.11 8.10
N VAL A 47 -4.61 -9.79 7.24
CA VAL A 47 -5.59 -10.75 6.73
C VAL A 47 -4.91 -11.83 5.89
N ALA A 48 -4.11 -11.44 4.90
CA ALA A 48 -3.38 -12.39 4.05
C ALA A 48 -2.43 -13.29 4.86
N LYS A 49 -1.76 -12.71 5.87
CA LYS A 49 -0.89 -13.45 6.80
C LYS A 49 -1.67 -14.47 7.63
N ALA A 50 -2.84 -14.09 8.16
CA ALA A 50 -3.65 -14.98 8.99
C ALA A 50 -4.12 -16.23 8.24
N ILE A 51 -4.53 -16.07 6.97
CA ILE A 51 -4.96 -17.19 6.12
C ILE A 51 -3.82 -17.91 5.40
N LYS A 52 -2.55 -17.52 5.65
CA LYS A 52 -1.36 -18.09 4.99
C LYS A 52 -1.47 -18.07 3.46
N ALA A 53 -1.89 -16.94 2.89
CA ALA A 53 -2.16 -16.81 1.46
C ALA A 53 -0.92 -16.95 0.54
N GLY A 54 0.27 -17.12 1.11
CA GLY A 54 1.52 -17.38 0.40
C GLY A 54 2.55 -16.26 0.57
N ASN A 55 3.68 -16.44 -0.12
CA ASN A 55 4.70 -15.40 -0.27
C ASN A 55 4.38 -14.56 -1.51
N TYR A 56 4.80 -13.31 -1.46
CA TYR A 56 4.66 -12.37 -2.57
C TYR A 56 6.03 -11.79 -2.90
N GLU A 57 6.29 -11.57 -4.17
CA GLU A 57 7.44 -10.78 -4.61
C GLU A 57 7.13 -9.30 -4.34
N TYR A 58 8.12 -8.57 -3.84
CA TYR A 58 7.98 -7.16 -3.48
C TYR A 58 8.91 -6.33 -4.35
N ALA A 59 8.41 -5.16 -4.75
CA ALA A 59 9.23 -4.05 -5.18
C ALA A 59 9.17 -2.95 -4.10
N ILE A 60 10.25 -2.24 -3.93
CA ILE A 60 10.36 -1.07 -3.08
C ILE A 60 10.34 0.15 -3.98
N ALA A 61 9.48 1.11 -3.65
CA ALA A 61 9.37 2.38 -4.37
C ALA A 61 9.74 3.53 -3.43
N PHE A 62 10.56 4.45 -3.94
CA PHE A 62 10.83 5.73 -3.28
C PHE A 62 10.37 6.87 -4.19
N GLN A 63 9.77 7.90 -3.59
CA GLN A 63 9.21 9.02 -4.32
C GLN A 63 9.35 10.33 -3.53
N GLU A 64 9.77 11.38 -4.23
CA GLU A 64 9.74 12.75 -3.73
C GLU A 64 8.79 13.64 -4.55
N ARG A 65 8.33 14.72 -3.93
CA ARG A 65 7.51 15.75 -4.57
C ARG A 65 8.37 16.98 -4.79
N ILE A 66 8.63 17.30 -6.06
CA ILE A 66 9.52 18.38 -6.45
C ILE A 66 8.69 19.48 -7.11
N ARG A 67 8.59 20.62 -6.43
CA ARG A 67 7.97 21.82 -7.01
C ARG A 67 8.86 22.34 -8.14
N LEU A 68 8.26 22.57 -9.30
CA LEU A 68 8.96 23.17 -10.43
C LEU A 68 8.47 24.62 -10.63
N PRO A 69 9.30 25.51 -11.21
CA PRO A 69 8.82 26.77 -11.75
C PRO A 69 7.72 26.55 -12.80
N ASP A 70 6.76 27.48 -12.90
CA ASP A 70 5.59 27.34 -13.79
C ASP A 70 5.96 27.06 -15.25
N GLU A 71 7.01 27.71 -15.76
CA GLU A 71 7.54 27.48 -17.12
C GLU A 71 7.99 26.03 -17.32
N LYS A 72 8.59 25.40 -16.30
CA LYS A 72 9.01 23.99 -16.37
C LYS A 72 7.86 23.01 -16.16
N MET A 73 6.82 23.41 -15.43
CA MET A 73 5.60 22.60 -15.30
C MET A 73 4.87 22.46 -16.63
N GLU A 74 5.01 23.42 -17.56
CA GLU A 74 4.40 23.38 -18.88
C GLU A 74 4.74 22.09 -19.65
N TYR A 75 6.00 21.68 -19.61
CA TYR A 75 6.46 20.45 -20.25
C TYR A 75 5.73 19.21 -19.73
N TYR A 76 5.44 19.17 -18.43
CA TYR A 76 4.79 18.03 -17.78
C TYR A 76 3.26 18.12 -17.73
N ARG A 77 2.64 19.23 -18.18
CA ARG A 77 1.20 19.47 -18.00
C ARG A 77 0.32 18.27 -18.38
N ASP A 78 0.61 17.66 -19.52
CA ASP A 78 -0.13 16.51 -20.07
C ASP A 78 0.78 15.29 -20.32
N LEU A 79 1.91 15.18 -19.61
CA LEU A 79 2.91 14.13 -19.81
C LEU A 79 3.24 13.40 -18.51
N ALA A 80 2.92 12.12 -18.44
CA ALA A 80 3.54 11.19 -17.50
C ALA A 80 4.78 10.58 -18.16
N GLU A 81 5.94 10.81 -17.56
CA GLU A 81 7.22 10.33 -18.09
C GLU A 81 7.67 9.07 -17.36
N MET A 82 8.20 8.11 -18.12
CA MET A 82 8.82 6.89 -17.61
C MET A 82 10.23 6.78 -18.18
N TYR A 83 11.19 6.46 -17.33
CA TYR A 83 12.58 6.21 -17.71
C TYR A 83 12.92 4.73 -17.49
N VAL A 84 13.29 4.04 -18.56
CA VAL A 84 13.66 2.61 -18.53
C VAL A 84 15.16 2.53 -18.85
N GLY A 85 15.97 2.47 -17.80
CA GLY A 85 17.43 2.39 -17.86
C GLY A 85 17.96 1.65 -16.63
N ASP A 86 19.01 0.88 -16.83
CA ASP A 86 19.62 0.04 -15.79
C ASP A 86 20.46 0.82 -14.76
N ASP A 87 20.74 2.08 -15.05
CA ASP A 87 21.51 3.02 -14.23
C ASP A 87 20.71 3.67 -13.10
N VAL A 88 19.39 3.86 -13.30
CA VAL A 88 18.48 4.47 -12.31
C VAL A 88 17.63 3.42 -11.59
N SER A 89 17.23 2.36 -12.29
CA SER A 89 16.33 1.32 -11.78
C SER A 89 16.64 -0.01 -12.48
N PRO A 90 17.64 -0.78 -12.01
CA PRO A 90 18.18 -1.95 -12.72
C PRO A 90 17.16 -3.02 -13.13
N ASP A 91 16.05 -3.13 -12.41
CA ASP A 91 15.00 -4.15 -12.63
C ASP A 91 13.60 -3.56 -12.84
N PHE A 92 13.46 -2.22 -12.85
CA PHE A 92 12.17 -1.53 -13.02
C PHE A 92 12.32 -0.26 -13.89
N TYR A 93 11.79 0.88 -13.43
CA TYR A 93 11.75 2.15 -14.12
C TYR A 93 11.73 3.32 -13.12
N GLY A 94 12.26 4.46 -13.57
CA GLY A 94 12.01 5.76 -12.95
C GLY A 94 10.75 6.41 -13.52
N TRP A 95 10.14 7.33 -12.78
CA TRP A 95 9.00 8.09 -13.26
C TRP A 95 9.07 9.57 -12.88
N VAL A 96 8.40 10.39 -13.70
CA VAL A 96 8.05 11.78 -13.39
C VAL A 96 6.56 11.95 -13.71
N PHE A 97 5.74 12.07 -12.68
CA PHE A 97 4.29 12.22 -12.83
C PHE A 97 3.83 13.62 -12.47
N PRO A 98 3.13 14.33 -13.37
CA PRO A 98 2.61 15.65 -13.09
C PRO A 98 1.53 15.59 -12.02
N LYS A 99 1.58 16.56 -11.12
CA LYS A 99 0.51 16.89 -10.16
C LYS A 99 0.07 18.32 -10.44
N CYS A 100 -0.54 19.00 -9.47
CA CYS A 100 -1.05 20.34 -9.66
C CYS A 100 0.05 21.38 -9.95
N ASP A 101 1.03 21.50 -9.07
CA ASP A 101 2.08 22.54 -9.07
C ASP A 101 3.48 21.95 -8.87
N HIS A 102 3.59 20.63 -8.98
CA HIS A 102 4.81 19.88 -8.77
C HIS A 102 4.77 18.59 -9.58
N VAL A 103 5.92 17.93 -9.67
CA VAL A 103 6.04 16.56 -10.15
C VAL A 103 6.31 15.61 -8.99
N ALA A 104 5.79 14.40 -9.10
CA ALA A 104 6.18 13.28 -8.26
C ALA A 104 7.26 12.49 -9.01
N VAL A 105 8.48 12.52 -8.49
CA VAL A 105 9.64 11.85 -9.08
C VAL A 105 9.98 10.65 -8.22
N GLY A 106 10.18 9.49 -8.82
CA GLY A 106 10.54 8.29 -8.07
C GLY A 106 11.15 7.20 -8.91
N THR A 107 11.55 6.13 -8.21
CA THR A 107 12.12 4.91 -8.78
C THR A 107 11.60 3.68 -8.02
N GLY A 108 11.45 2.58 -8.73
CA GLY A 108 11.17 1.26 -8.17
C GLY A 108 12.44 0.41 -8.15
N THR A 109 12.58 -0.51 -7.21
CA THR A 109 13.66 -1.51 -7.15
C THR A 109 13.20 -2.78 -6.48
#